data_AF-A0A3B0Z036-F1
#
_entry.id   AF-A0A3B0Z036-F1
#
_cell.length_a   1.000
_cell.length_b   1.000
_cell.length_c   1.000
_cell.angle_alpha   90.00
_cell.angle_beta   90.00
_cell.angle_gamma   90.00
#
_symmetry.space_group_name_H-M   'P 1'
#
loop_
_entity.id
_entity.type
_entity.pdbx_description
1 polymer ?
#
loop_
_entity_poly.entity_id
_entity_poly.type
_entity_poly.pdbx_seq_one_letter_code
_entity_poly.pdbx_strand_id
1 'polypeptide(L)'
;MKTYWKDIKETGDRWAGIILTVEDKLNQRPSIHLQVGGNSRIRLSHHKRAIFWATAANDYSGVWLVRAFTEVKKNDMSIMPIRSSEIQTHTQLSHLDWLKSWCYFFTRELTENQASFLYNGPWIFKTHVPISPNDWNYKRVETTKHTGGTNIYDVKHSFDDNEVMWLNWWCNGSGRLISVQKPDKHSGRVK
;
A
#
# COMPACT_ATOMS: atom_id res chain seq x y z
N MET A 1 -1.41 10.60 17.93
CA MET A 1 -1.74 9.19 17.61
C MET A 1 -0.88 8.28 18.48
N LYS A 2 -1.48 7.31 19.18
CA LYS A 2 -0.76 6.21 19.83
C LYS A 2 -0.86 4.98 18.95
N THR A 3 0.20 4.19 18.90
CA THR A 3 0.22 2.97 18.10
C THR A 3 0.80 1.82 18.92
N TYR A 4 0.20 0.65 18.74
CA TYR A 4 0.64 -0.60 19.35
C TYR A 4 0.76 -1.61 18.23
N TRP A 5 1.77 -2.48 18.28
CA TRP A 5 1.92 -3.50 17.26
C TRP A 5 2.21 -4.86 17.86
N LYS A 6 1.87 -5.90 17.11
CA LYS A 6 2.12 -7.29 17.47
C LYS A 6 2.37 -8.11 16.22
N ASP A 7 3.34 -9.03 16.29
CA ASP A 7 3.56 -10.02 15.24
C ASP A 7 2.37 -10.98 15.11
N ILE A 8 1.97 -11.22 13.86
CA ILE A 8 1.08 -12.30 13.48
C ILE A 8 1.95 -13.52 13.20
N LYS A 9 1.58 -14.65 13.81
CA LYS A 9 2.19 -15.94 13.52
C LYS A 9 1.16 -16.89 12.91
N GLU A 10 1.64 -17.73 12.01
CA GLU A 10 0.93 -18.82 11.35
C GLU A 10 1.04 -20.13 12.15
N THR A 11 0.35 -21.16 11.66
CA THR A 11 0.50 -22.54 12.14
C THR A 11 1.96 -22.99 12.02
N GLY A 12 2.55 -23.42 13.13
CA GLY A 12 3.98 -23.79 13.20
C GLY A 12 4.92 -22.61 13.52
N ASP A 13 4.42 -21.55 14.15
CA ASP A 13 5.19 -20.40 14.67
C ASP A 13 5.92 -19.56 13.60
N ARG A 14 5.56 -19.73 12.32
CA ARG A 14 6.08 -18.92 11.22
C ARG A 14 5.49 -17.52 11.26
N TRP A 15 6.32 -16.50 11.04
CA TRP A 15 5.86 -15.12 11.02
C TRP A 15 5.07 -14.82 9.74
N ALA A 16 3.97 -14.09 9.88
CA ALA A 16 2.97 -13.88 8.83
C ALA A 16 2.60 -12.40 8.59
N GLY A 17 3.11 -11.47 9.42
CA GLY A 17 2.80 -10.06 9.31
C GLY A 17 2.74 -9.35 10.67
N ILE A 18 2.18 -8.15 10.68
CA ILE A 18 2.04 -7.30 11.86
C ILE A 18 0.59 -6.83 11.96
N ILE A 19 0.00 -6.90 13.16
CA ILE A 19 -1.20 -6.12 13.50
C ILE A 19 -0.73 -4.83 14.13
N LEU A 20 -1.12 -3.70 13.55
CA LEU A 20 -0.97 -2.37 14.12
C LEU A 20 -2.33 -1.91 14.64
N THR A 21 -2.43 -1.57 15.91
CA THR A 21 -3.59 -0.88 16.48
C THR A 21 -3.27 0.60 16.56
N VAL A 22 -4.06 1.39 15.87
CA VAL A 22 -3.98 2.85 15.89
C VAL A 22 -5.04 3.36 16.85
N GLU A 23 -4.62 4.16 17.83
CA GLU A 23 -5.51 4.83 18.78
C GLU A 23 -5.33 6.33 18.68
N ASP A 24 -6.36 7.03 18.20
CA ASP A 24 -6.39 8.48 18.19
C ASP A 24 -7.55 9.02 19.01
N LYS A 25 -7.23 9.81 20.04
CA LYS A 25 -8.21 10.33 21.02
C LYS A 25 -9.22 11.28 20.39
N LEU A 26 -8.84 11.94 19.30
CA LEU A 26 -9.66 12.94 18.63
C LEU A 26 -10.47 12.36 17.46
N ASN A 27 -10.33 11.05 17.18
CA ASN A 27 -10.96 10.34 16.06
C ASN A 27 -10.89 11.14 14.74
N GLN A 28 -9.74 11.78 14.50
CA GLN A 28 -9.56 12.64 13.34
C GLN A 28 -9.50 11.80 12.08
N ARG A 29 -10.06 12.34 10.99
CA ARG A 29 -9.90 11.71 9.68
C ARG A 29 -8.44 11.84 9.24
N PRO A 30 -7.81 10.74 8.79
CA PRO A 30 -6.46 10.80 8.24
C PRO A 30 -6.40 11.74 7.03
N SER A 31 -5.21 12.27 6.76
CA SER A 31 -4.97 13.16 5.63
C SER A 31 -5.36 12.48 4.32
N ILE A 32 -4.98 11.22 4.13
CA ILE A 32 -5.48 10.39 3.03
C ILE A 32 -6.70 9.62 3.50
N HIS A 33 -7.82 9.78 2.82
CA HIS A 33 -9.04 9.07 3.17
C HIS A 33 -9.88 8.69 1.97
N LEU A 34 -10.50 7.51 2.08
CA LEU A 34 -11.49 7.02 1.14
C LEU A 34 -12.88 7.49 1.57
N GLN A 35 -13.68 7.91 0.59
CA GLN A 35 -15.07 8.28 0.76
C GLN A 35 -15.90 7.48 -0.23
N VAL A 36 -17.03 6.96 0.24
CA VAL A 36 -18.01 6.25 -0.58
C VAL A 36 -19.31 7.02 -0.51
N GLY A 37 -19.90 7.29 -1.67
CA GLY A 37 -21.19 7.94 -1.82
C GLY A 37 -22.22 7.02 -2.47
N GLY A 38 -23.41 7.56 -2.71
CA GLY A 38 -24.45 6.84 -3.46
C GLY A 38 -24.00 6.43 -4.86
N ASN A 39 -24.68 5.44 -5.45
CA ASN A 39 -24.39 4.91 -6.80
C ASN A 39 -22.95 4.40 -6.96
N SER A 40 -22.43 3.73 -5.92
CA SER A 40 -21.10 3.12 -5.90
C SER A 40 -19.95 4.07 -6.24
N ARG A 41 -20.15 5.39 -6.02
CA ARG A 41 -19.13 6.42 -6.27
C ARG A 41 -18.12 6.40 -5.14
N ILE A 42 -16.86 6.38 -5.50
CA ILE A 42 -15.72 6.33 -4.57
C ILE A 42 -14.84 7.54 -4.86
N ARG A 43 -14.28 8.15 -3.81
CA ARG A 43 -13.27 9.20 -3.92
C ARG A 43 -12.15 8.89 -2.94
N LEU A 44 -10.91 8.87 -3.42
CA LEU A 44 -9.74 8.95 -2.56
C LEU A 44 -9.29 10.42 -2.52
N SER A 45 -9.12 10.95 -1.31
CA SER A 45 -8.72 12.34 -1.09
C SER A 45 -7.46 12.41 -0.25
N HIS A 46 -6.57 13.37 -0.56
CA HIS A 46 -5.53 13.86 0.33
C HIS A 46 -5.93 15.26 0.82
N HIS A 47 -6.23 15.40 2.10
CA HIS A 47 -6.91 16.55 2.68
C HIS A 47 -8.16 16.93 1.87
N LYS A 48 -8.17 18.10 1.24
CA LYS A 48 -9.28 18.58 0.40
C LYS A 48 -9.10 18.26 -1.09
N ARG A 49 -7.95 17.72 -1.50
CA ARG A 49 -7.62 17.41 -2.90
C ARG A 49 -8.05 15.99 -3.23
N ALA A 50 -8.78 15.78 -4.32
CA ALA A 50 -9.03 14.43 -4.82
C ALA A 50 -7.74 13.87 -5.46
N ILE A 51 -7.41 12.62 -5.13
CA ILE A 51 -6.37 11.83 -5.81
C ILE A 51 -7.01 11.10 -6.99
N PHE A 52 -8.15 10.45 -6.76
CA PHE A 52 -8.93 9.84 -7.82
C PHE A 52 -10.41 9.78 -7.45
N TRP A 53 -11.24 9.65 -8.49
CA TRP A 53 -12.63 9.21 -8.38
C TRP A 53 -12.77 7.82 -8.97
N ALA A 54 -13.73 7.06 -8.47
CA ALA A 54 -13.95 5.71 -8.93
C ALA A 54 -15.44 5.36 -8.89
N THR A 55 -15.82 4.34 -9.65
CA THR A 55 -17.18 3.78 -9.60
C THR A 55 -17.11 2.28 -9.78
N ALA A 56 -17.56 1.54 -8.77
CA ALA A 56 -17.57 0.08 -8.84
C ALA A 56 -18.60 -0.36 -9.88
N ALA A 57 -18.28 -1.40 -10.64
CA ALA A 57 -19.26 -2.03 -11.52
C ALA A 57 -20.37 -2.70 -10.71
N ASN A 58 -21.55 -2.84 -11.32
CA ASN A 58 -22.73 -3.40 -10.67
C ASN A 58 -22.55 -4.86 -10.23
N ASP A 59 -21.69 -5.60 -10.93
CA ASP A 59 -21.34 -6.98 -10.63
C ASP A 59 -20.16 -7.11 -9.66
N TYR A 60 -19.62 -5.97 -9.18
CA TYR A 60 -18.44 -5.90 -8.32
C TYR A 60 -17.20 -6.62 -8.91
N SER A 61 -17.12 -6.76 -10.24
CA SER A 61 -15.96 -7.32 -10.93
C SER A 61 -14.73 -6.43 -10.87
N GLY A 62 -14.94 -5.14 -10.60
CA GLY A 62 -13.90 -4.15 -10.51
C GLY A 62 -14.43 -2.73 -10.40
N VAL A 63 -13.56 -1.78 -10.69
CA VAL A 63 -13.84 -0.35 -10.55
C VAL A 63 -13.25 0.43 -11.73
N TRP A 64 -14.05 1.34 -12.29
CA TRP A 64 -13.57 2.38 -13.19
C TRP A 64 -13.01 3.52 -12.36
N LEU A 65 -11.76 3.89 -12.61
CA LEU A 65 -11.04 4.94 -11.90
C LEU A 65 -10.70 6.08 -12.85
N VAL A 66 -10.87 7.32 -12.39
CA VAL A 66 -10.43 8.56 -13.03
C VAL A 66 -9.43 9.25 -12.09
N ARG A 67 -8.18 9.41 -12.53
CA ARG A 67 -7.14 10.07 -11.76
C ARG A 67 -7.31 11.58 -11.86
N ALA A 68 -7.19 12.28 -10.73
CA ALA A 68 -6.99 13.71 -10.76
C ALA A 68 -5.51 13.96 -11.05
N PHE A 69 -5.18 14.35 -12.29
CA PHE A 69 -3.82 14.72 -12.66
C PHE A 69 -3.34 15.86 -11.76
N THR A 70 -2.55 15.50 -10.77
CA THR A 70 -1.95 16.42 -9.83
C THR A 70 -0.54 15.95 -9.59
N GLU A 71 0.43 16.85 -9.71
CA GLU A 71 1.79 16.54 -9.33
C GLU A 71 1.79 16.06 -7.88
N VAL A 72 2.20 14.80 -7.68
CA VAL A 72 2.40 14.25 -6.33
C VAL A 72 3.64 14.92 -5.78
N LYS A 73 3.47 15.83 -4.82
CA LYS A 73 4.61 16.43 -4.13
C LYS A 73 5.18 15.38 -3.17
N LYS A 74 6.47 15.50 -2.84
CA LYS A 74 7.11 14.61 -1.86
C LYS A 74 6.31 14.53 -0.55
N ASN A 75 5.82 15.66 -0.06
CA ASN A 75 5.02 15.73 1.18
C ASN A 75 3.61 15.10 1.06
N ASP A 76 3.15 14.76 -0.16
CA ASP A 76 1.88 14.06 -0.38
C ASP A 76 2.03 12.52 -0.32
N MET A 77 3.27 12.01 -0.24
CA MET A 77 3.54 10.57 -0.24
C MET A 77 3.40 9.96 1.16
N SER A 78 2.63 8.88 1.31
CA SER A 78 2.49 8.15 2.59
C SER A 78 3.77 7.50 3.07
N ILE A 79 4.68 7.18 2.16
CA ILE A 79 5.99 6.62 2.46
C ILE A 79 7.01 7.54 1.79
N MET A 80 7.99 8.02 2.56
CA MET A 80 9.05 8.85 2.01
C MET A 80 9.95 8.04 1.06
N PRO A 81 10.64 8.69 0.10
CA PRO A 81 11.62 8.02 -0.73
C PRO A 81 12.67 7.31 0.13
N ILE A 82 12.79 5.99 -0.07
CA ILE A 82 13.72 5.13 0.65
C ILE A 82 15.16 5.52 0.27
N ARG A 83 16.00 5.73 1.27
CA ARG A 83 17.41 6.11 1.11
C ARG A 83 18.30 4.88 0.97
N SER A 84 19.44 5.05 0.32
CA SER A 84 20.45 3.99 0.20
C SER A 84 20.92 3.45 1.55
N SER A 85 21.07 4.33 2.55
CA SER A 85 21.43 3.95 3.91
C SER A 85 20.40 3.03 4.56
N GLU A 86 19.11 3.24 4.30
CA GLU A 86 18.03 2.40 4.85
C GLU A 86 18.08 1.02 4.19
N ILE A 87 18.24 0.96 2.86
CA ILE A 87 18.40 -0.31 2.12
C ILE A 87 19.56 -1.12 2.69
N GLN A 88 20.71 -0.47 2.95
CA GLN A 88 21.90 -1.13 3.48
C GLN A 88 21.68 -1.80 4.85
N THR A 89 20.79 -1.26 5.70
CA THR A 89 20.49 -1.89 7.00
C THR A 89 19.81 -3.25 6.88
N HIS A 90 19.25 -3.58 5.70
CA HIS A 90 18.50 -4.81 5.47
C HIS A 90 19.29 -5.88 4.69
N THR A 91 20.43 -5.55 4.08
CA THR A 91 21.08 -6.41 3.07
C THR A 91 21.67 -7.71 3.61
N GLN A 92 22.02 -7.77 4.90
CA GLN A 92 22.65 -8.94 5.54
C GLN A 92 21.68 -9.83 6.31
N LEU A 93 20.37 -9.57 6.24
CA LEU A 93 19.37 -10.31 6.98
C LEU A 93 19.01 -11.63 6.27
N SER A 94 18.61 -12.63 7.07
CA SER A 94 17.95 -13.83 6.54
C SER A 94 16.69 -13.42 5.77
N HIS A 95 16.19 -14.23 4.83
CA HIS A 95 15.01 -13.85 4.04
C HIS A 95 13.79 -13.50 4.93
N LEU A 96 13.58 -14.24 6.03
CA LEU A 96 12.47 -14.00 6.94
C LEU A 96 12.68 -12.71 7.75
N ASP A 97 13.89 -12.47 8.26
CA ASP A 97 14.19 -11.26 9.02
C ASP A 97 14.21 -10.02 8.11
N TRP A 98 14.60 -10.19 6.85
CA TRP A 98 14.49 -9.18 5.81
C TRP A 98 13.03 -8.76 5.59
N LEU A 99 12.12 -9.73 5.41
CA LEU A 99 10.68 -9.45 5.27
C LEU A 99 10.10 -8.75 6.49
N LYS A 100 10.44 -9.24 7.70
CA LYS A 100 10.03 -8.62 8.96
C LYS A 100 10.51 -7.18 9.06
N SER A 101 11.79 -6.96 8.80
CA SER A 101 12.44 -5.66 8.94
C SER A 101 11.82 -4.62 7.99
N TRP A 102 11.51 -5.00 6.74
CA TRP A 102 10.75 -4.14 5.83
C TRP A 102 9.32 -3.88 6.29
N CYS A 103 8.63 -4.88 6.82
CA CYS A 103 7.28 -4.71 7.35
C CYS A 103 7.26 -3.70 8.51
N TYR A 104 8.24 -3.79 9.42
CA TYR A 104 8.43 -2.81 10.50
C TYR A 104 8.75 -1.42 9.97
N PHE A 105 9.67 -1.32 8.99
CA PHE A 105 10.01 -0.05 8.35
C PHE A 105 8.77 0.63 7.77
N PHE A 106 8.01 -0.05 6.90
CA PHE A 106 6.82 0.53 6.29
C PHE A 106 5.72 0.86 7.30
N THR A 107 5.53 0.01 8.31
CA THR A 107 4.58 0.29 9.39
C THR A 107 4.96 1.58 10.12
N ARG A 108 6.25 1.72 10.48
CA ARG A 108 6.76 2.93 11.14
C ARG A 108 6.57 4.17 10.26
N GLU A 109 7.02 4.12 9.01
CA GLU A 109 6.88 5.25 8.08
C GLU A 109 5.42 5.69 7.93
N LEU A 110 4.48 4.76 7.81
CA LEU A 110 3.05 5.07 7.70
C LEU A 110 2.43 5.66 8.97
N THR A 111 3.02 5.37 10.14
CA THR A 111 2.57 5.91 11.42
C THR A 111 3.19 7.26 11.77
N GLU A 112 4.42 7.51 11.32
CA GLU A 112 5.15 8.74 11.64
C GLU A 112 4.92 9.83 10.59
N ASN A 113 4.58 9.46 9.35
CA ASN A 113 4.36 10.41 8.28
C ASN A 113 2.99 11.10 8.37
N GLN A 114 2.97 12.38 7.98
CA GLN A 114 1.76 13.21 7.95
C GLN A 114 0.76 12.76 6.88
N ALA A 115 1.22 12.16 5.79
CA ALA A 115 0.38 11.63 4.71
C ALA A 115 -0.17 10.22 5.01
N SER A 116 -0.72 10.02 6.20
CA SER A 116 -1.26 8.73 6.64
C SER A 116 -2.65 8.47 6.07
N PHE A 117 -2.98 7.19 5.86
CA PHE A 117 -4.34 6.70 5.59
C PHE A 117 -4.93 5.90 6.75
N LEU A 118 -4.20 5.82 7.87
CA LEU A 118 -4.54 4.98 9.00
C LEU A 118 -5.64 5.62 9.84
N TYR A 119 -6.84 5.05 9.75
CA TYR A 119 -7.92 5.31 10.68
C TYR A 119 -7.67 4.65 12.03
N ASN A 120 -8.35 5.15 13.07
CA ASN A 120 -8.42 4.51 14.38
C ASN A 120 -8.91 3.06 14.25
N GLY A 121 -8.25 2.13 14.93
CA GLY A 121 -8.57 0.69 14.91
C GLY A 121 -7.42 -0.20 14.43
N PRO A 122 -7.70 -1.50 14.23
CA PRO A 122 -6.70 -2.48 13.83
C PRO A 122 -6.43 -2.46 12.33
N TRP A 123 -5.14 -2.48 11.99
CA TRP A 123 -4.59 -2.60 10.64
C TRP A 123 -3.72 -3.84 10.57
N ILE A 124 -3.75 -4.53 9.43
CA ILE A 124 -2.95 -5.72 9.20
C ILE A 124 -1.97 -5.43 8.06
N PHE A 125 -0.68 -5.51 8.38
CA PHE A 125 0.41 -5.45 7.41
C PHE A 125 0.90 -6.86 7.12
N LYS A 126 0.84 -7.25 5.85
CA LYS A 126 1.30 -8.55 5.36
C LYS A 126 2.29 -8.35 4.24
N THR A 127 3.16 -9.32 4.07
CA THR A 127 4.08 -9.36 2.95
C THR A 127 3.49 -10.20 1.82
N HIS A 128 3.75 -9.74 0.59
CA HIS A 128 3.55 -10.52 -0.61
C HIS A 128 4.91 -10.81 -1.22
N VAL A 129 5.04 -11.99 -1.81
CA VAL A 129 6.26 -12.44 -2.48
C VAL A 129 5.98 -12.60 -3.97
N PRO A 130 6.96 -12.31 -4.84
CA PRO A 130 6.77 -12.47 -6.27
C PRO A 130 6.43 -13.94 -6.58
N ILE A 131 5.52 -14.15 -7.55
CA ILE A 131 5.12 -15.50 -7.97
C ILE A 131 6.31 -16.22 -8.63
N SER A 132 7.14 -15.49 -9.38
CA SER A 132 8.40 -15.98 -9.94
C SER A 132 9.48 -14.89 -9.95
N PRO A 133 10.77 -15.23 -10.03
CA PRO A 133 11.85 -14.24 -10.14
C PRO A 133 11.64 -13.40 -11.41
N ASN A 134 11.48 -12.08 -11.25
CA ASN A 134 11.12 -11.10 -12.30
C ASN A 134 9.63 -11.00 -12.65
N ASP A 135 8.74 -11.62 -11.87
CA ASP A 135 7.30 -11.37 -12.01
C ASP A 135 6.90 -10.06 -11.34
N TRP A 136 5.89 -9.41 -11.92
CA TRP A 136 5.20 -8.26 -11.33
C TRP A 136 3.85 -8.64 -10.73
N ASN A 137 3.65 -9.95 -10.55
CA ASN A 137 2.56 -10.55 -9.83
C ASN A 137 3.08 -11.12 -8.51
N TYR A 138 2.35 -10.84 -7.45
CA TYR A 138 2.75 -11.17 -6.09
C TYR A 138 1.66 -11.99 -5.43
N LYS A 139 2.06 -13.15 -4.93
CA LYS A 139 1.19 -13.98 -4.11
C LYS A 139 1.34 -13.60 -2.65
N ARG A 140 0.24 -13.73 -1.92
CA ARG A 140 0.28 -13.65 -0.47
C ARG A 140 1.18 -14.77 0.07
N VAL A 141 1.97 -14.48 1.11
CA VAL A 141 2.53 -15.54 1.95
C VAL A 141 1.35 -16.23 2.67
N GLU A 142 1.27 -17.56 2.66
CA GLU A 142 0.06 -18.34 3.02
C GLU A 142 -0.45 -18.11 4.46
N THR A 143 -1.25 -17.06 4.69
CA THR A 143 -1.83 -16.86 6.03
C THR A 143 -2.98 -17.81 6.35
N THR A 144 -3.28 -17.95 7.63
CA THR A 144 -4.45 -18.68 8.15
C THR A 144 -5.77 -18.31 7.45
N LYS A 145 -6.74 -19.24 7.47
CA LYS A 145 -8.11 -19.09 6.92
C LYS A 145 -8.85 -17.82 7.39
N HIS A 146 -8.39 -17.16 8.45
CA HIS A 146 -9.13 -16.11 9.16
C HIS A 146 -8.70 -14.68 8.83
N THR A 147 -7.62 -14.49 8.08
CA THR A 147 -7.22 -13.16 7.63
C THR A 147 -7.22 -13.17 6.11
N GLY A 148 -8.23 -12.55 5.51
CA GLY A 148 -8.37 -12.41 4.06
C GLY A 148 -7.13 -11.77 3.42
N GLY A 149 -7.10 -11.76 2.09
CA GLY A 149 -6.07 -11.11 1.29
C GLY A 149 -6.06 -11.67 -0.13
N THR A 150 -5.88 -10.80 -1.11
CA THR A 150 -5.81 -11.17 -2.52
C THR A 150 -4.37 -11.17 -3.01
N ASN A 151 -4.11 -11.90 -4.09
CA ASN A 151 -2.89 -11.72 -4.85
C ASN A 151 -2.91 -10.35 -5.52
N ILE A 152 -1.73 -9.77 -5.73
CA ILE A 152 -1.55 -8.49 -6.38
C ILE A 152 -1.02 -8.76 -7.79
N TYR A 153 -1.76 -8.35 -8.80
CA TYR A 153 -1.40 -8.59 -10.19
C TYR A 153 -1.03 -7.29 -10.89
N ASP A 154 -0.18 -7.37 -11.91
CA ASP A 154 0.09 -6.25 -12.83
C ASP A 154 0.73 -5.01 -12.18
N VAL A 155 1.59 -5.19 -11.17
CA VAL A 155 2.33 -4.07 -10.52
C VAL A 155 3.25 -3.34 -11.52
N LYS A 156 3.66 -3.96 -12.63
CA LYS A 156 4.42 -3.29 -13.70
C LYS A 156 3.70 -2.06 -14.26
N HIS A 157 2.36 -2.06 -14.19
CA HIS A 157 1.51 -0.99 -14.68
C HIS A 157 1.27 0.12 -13.63
N SER A 158 1.88 0.05 -12.44
CA SER A 158 1.85 1.11 -11.43
C SER A 158 2.51 2.42 -11.90
N PHE A 159 3.30 2.35 -12.97
CA PHE A 159 3.94 3.51 -13.60
C PHE A 159 3.12 4.09 -14.77
N ASP A 160 1.99 3.49 -15.11
CA ASP A 160 1.15 3.99 -16.19
C ASP A 160 0.46 5.29 -15.75
N ASP A 161 0.40 6.25 -16.67
CA ASP A 161 -0.17 7.59 -16.47
C ASP A 161 -1.57 7.74 -17.08
N ASN A 162 -2.27 6.62 -17.31
CA ASN A 162 -3.63 6.63 -17.84
C ASN A 162 -4.58 7.42 -16.93
N GLU A 163 -5.28 8.40 -17.50
CA GLU A 163 -6.29 9.21 -16.81
C GLU A 163 -7.45 8.34 -16.31
N VAL A 164 -7.93 7.47 -17.20
CA VAL A 164 -9.07 6.58 -16.96
C VAL A 164 -8.57 5.15 -17.08
N MET A 165 -8.89 4.32 -16.09
CA MET A 165 -8.52 2.91 -16.10
C MET A 165 -9.54 2.03 -15.39
N TRP A 166 -9.64 0.80 -15.88
CA TRP A 166 -10.36 -0.28 -15.22
C TRP A 166 -9.41 -1.05 -14.30
N LEU A 167 -9.82 -1.24 -13.06
CA LEU A 167 -9.14 -2.10 -12.08
C LEU A 167 -10.01 -3.33 -11.86
N ASN A 168 -9.57 -4.49 -12.36
CA ASN A 168 -10.26 -5.75 -12.13
C ASN A 168 -9.82 -6.31 -10.75
N TRP A 169 -10.81 -6.64 -9.92
CA TRP A 169 -10.57 -7.06 -8.53
C TRP A 169 -10.32 -8.56 -8.39
N TRP A 170 -10.54 -9.34 -9.46
CA TRP A 170 -10.55 -10.79 -9.39
C TRP A 170 -9.15 -11.35 -9.68
N CYS A 171 -8.62 -11.10 -10.88
CA CYS A 171 -7.43 -11.84 -11.33
C CYS A 171 -6.39 -11.00 -12.06
N ASN A 172 -6.72 -9.79 -12.56
CA ASN A 172 -5.82 -8.98 -13.38
C ASN A 172 -5.92 -7.50 -12.96
N GLY A 173 -4.82 -6.75 -12.91
CA GLY A 173 -4.89 -5.28 -12.83
C GLY A 173 -5.10 -4.63 -11.45
N SER A 174 -4.96 -5.33 -10.33
CA SER A 174 -5.09 -4.72 -8.99
C SER A 174 -3.88 -3.86 -8.59
N GLY A 175 -2.70 -4.11 -9.16
CA GLY A 175 -1.46 -3.38 -8.86
C GLY A 175 -1.42 -1.94 -9.37
N ARG A 176 -2.30 -1.57 -10.29
CA ARG A 176 -2.35 -0.22 -10.89
C ARG A 176 -2.89 0.85 -9.93
N LEU A 177 -3.39 0.48 -8.76
CA LEU A 177 -4.03 1.42 -7.82
C LEU A 177 -3.01 2.39 -7.19
N ILE A 178 -1.77 1.93 -6.99
CA ILE A 178 -0.67 2.73 -6.45
C ILE A 178 0.08 3.32 -7.63
N SER A 179 -0.13 4.60 -7.92
CA SER A 179 0.71 5.31 -8.89
C SER A 179 2.01 5.67 -8.20
N VAL A 180 3.09 5.01 -8.61
CA VAL A 180 4.44 5.34 -8.17
C VAL A 180 5.01 6.29 -9.21
N GLN A 181 5.74 7.32 -8.79
CA GLN A 181 6.47 8.15 -9.75
C GLN A 181 7.43 7.26 -10.55
N LYS A 182 7.46 7.46 -11.87
CA LYS A 182 8.45 6.79 -12.73
C LYS A 182 9.84 7.05 -12.14
N PRO A 183 10.67 6.02 -11.93
CA PRO A 183 12.03 6.22 -11.44
C PRO A 183 12.76 7.17 -12.38
N ASP A 184 13.30 8.27 -11.86
CA ASP A 184 14.17 9.14 -12.66
C ASP A 184 15.45 8.37 -12.97
N LYS A 185 15.76 8.23 -14.27
CA LYS A 185 16.97 7.54 -14.75
C LYS A 185 18.26 8.14 -14.21
N HIS A 186 18.21 9.36 -13.70
CA HIS A 186 19.34 10.09 -13.14
C HIS A 186 19.38 10.13 -11.60
N SER A 187 18.35 9.63 -10.89
CA SER A 187 18.23 9.78 -9.42
C SER A 187 19.24 8.98 -8.59
N GLY A 188 20.15 8.24 -9.22
CA GLY A 188 21.25 7.52 -8.57
C GLY A 188 22.65 8.00 -8.96
N ARG A 189 22.76 9.02 -9.83
CA ARG A 189 24.07 9.59 -10.18
C ARG A 189 24.45 10.61 -9.12
N VAL A 190 25.47 10.27 -8.32
CA VAL A 190 26.18 11.26 -7.51
C VAL A 190 26.75 12.30 -8.48
N LYS A 191 26.40 13.57 -8.29
CA LYS A 191 27.08 14.68 -8.97
C LYS A 191 28.45 14.90 -8.35
#